data_AF-A0A0Q6R302-F1
#
_entry.id   AF-A0A0Q6R302-F1
#
_cell.length_a   1.000
_cell.length_b   1.000
_cell.length_c   1.000
_cell.angle_alpha   90.00
_cell.angle_beta   90.00
_cell.angle_gamma   90.00
#
_symmetry.space_group_name_H-M   'P 1'
#
loop_
_entity.id
_entity.type
_entity.pdbx_description
1 polymer ?
#
loop_
_entity_poly.entity_id
_entity_poly.type
_entity_poly.pdbx_seq_one_letter_code
_entity_poly.pdbx_strand_id
1 'polypeptide(L)'
;MYKYSDDVILRLLDSAYIPKDPENRDYAEYLAWVESGGVTLPEFTDEELASQNLLLDTMIETAWRAGELLIVARQLDAIEEDEADETPPDLLLGTRKQWLKYRGQVSNWNEAAELFPESGGRPVRPV
;
A
#
# COMPACT_ATOMS: atom_id res chain seq x y z
N MET A 1 24.91 -17.14 -13.23
CA MET A 1 23.52 -16.65 -13.37
C MET A 1 23.30 -15.59 -12.30
N TYR A 2 22.61 -14.51 -12.64
CA TYR A 2 22.53 -13.31 -11.82
C TYR A 2 21.09 -12.80 -11.76
N LYS A 3 20.72 -12.20 -10.63
CA LYS A 3 19.53 -11.36 -10.47
C LYS A 3 19.93 -9.89 -10.37
N TYR A 4 19.10 -9.01 -10.89
CA TYR A 4 19.27 -7.56 -10.79
C TYR A 4 18.40 -7.01 -9.66
N SER A 5 19.01 -6.24 -8.76
CA SER A 5 18.33 -5.32 -7.86
C SER A 5 18.72 -3.88 -8.22
N ASP A 6 17.95 -2.89 -7.78
CA ASP A 6 18.12 -1.48 -8.19
C ASP A 6 19.54 -0.94 -7.99
N ASP A 7 20.26 -1.41 -6.97
CA ASP A 7 21.63 -0.94 -6.65
C ASP A 7 22.73 -2.01 -6.74
N VAL A 8 22.36 -3.28 -6.83
CA VAL A 8 23.31 -4.41 -6.74
C VAL A 8 22.94 -5.55 -7.69
N ILE A 9 23.93 -6.35 -8.05
CA ILE A 9 23.72 -7.60 -8.79
C ILE A 9 23.87 -8.76 -7.80
N LEU A 10 22.85 -9.61 -7.69
CA LEU A 10 22.91 -10.83 -6.88
C LEU A 10 23.42 -11.99 -7.74
N ARG A 11 24.58 -12.55 -7.42
CA ARG A 11 25.08 -13.77 -8.05
C ARG A 11 24.42 -14.99 -7.39
N LEU A 12 23.72 -15.80 -8.18
CA LEU A 12 22.94 -16.93 -7.65
C LEU A 12 23.80 -18.13 -7.23
N LEU A 13 25.06 -18.18 -7.64
CA LEU A 13 25.96 -19.30 -7.33
C LEU A 13 26.33 -19.34 -5.84
N ASP A 14 26.56 -18.18 -5.25
CA ASP A 14 27.07 -17.99 -3.89
C ASP A 14 26.28 -16.96 -3.09
N SER A 15 25.17 -16.44 -3.65
CA SER A 15 24.35 -15.39 -3.07
C SER A 15 25.13 -14.10 -2.76
N ALA A 16 26.21 -13.83 -3.50
CA ALA A 16 26.98 -12.61 -3.34
C ALA A 16 26.23 -11.40 -3.91
N TYR A 17 26.15 -10.33 -3.11
CA TYR A 17 25.70 -9.01 -3.56
C TYR A 17 26.89 -8.25 -4.14
N ILE A 18 26.82 -7.93 -5.42
CA ILE A 18 27.89 -7.30 -6.19
C ILE A 18 27.50 -5.84 -6.44
N PRO A 19 28.22 -4.87 -5.84
CA PRO A 19 28.07 -3.46 -6.17
C PRO A 19 28.33 -3.18 -7.65
N LYS A 20 27.60 -2.23 -8.24
CA LYS A 20 27.79 -1.76 -9.62
C LYS A 20 29.00 -0.83 -9.76
N ASP A 21 30.13 -1.25 -9.22
CA ASP A 21 31.39 -0.52 -9.23
C ASP A 21 32.28 -1.03 -10.38
N PRO A 22 32.68 -0.19 -11.34
CA PRO A 22 33.57 -0.59 -12.44
C PRO A 22 34.92 -1.17 -11.98
N GLU A 23 35.41 -0.83 -10.78
CA GLU A 23 36.63 -1.40 -10.21
C GLU A 23 36.39 -2.76 -9.54
N ASN A 24 35.14 -3.17 -9.34
CA ASN A 24 34.80 -4.46 -8.76
C ASN A 24 34.94 -5.58 -9.80
N ARG A 25 35.82 -6.54 -9.50
CA ARG A 25 36.08 -7.71 -10.36
C ARG A 25 34.83 -8.55 -10.62
N ASP A 26 33.98 -8.77 -9.61
CA ASP A 26 32.76 -9.56 -9.77
C ASP A 26 31.73 -8.82 -10.65
N TYR A 27 31.74 -7.48 -10.64
CA TYR A 27 30.91 -6.67 -11.54
C TYR A 27 31.40 -6.76 -12.99
N ALA A 28 32.72 -6.70 -13.20
CA ALA A 28 33.32 -6.91 -14.52
C ALA A 28 33.01 -8.32 -15.07
N GLU A 29 33.04 -9.36 -14.22
CA GLU A 29 32.65 -10.72 -14.59
C GLU A 29 31.17 -10.80 -14.99
N TYR A 30 30.29 -10.14 -14.23
CA TYR A 30 28.88 -10.02 -14.57
C TYR A 30 28.68 -9.37 -15.96
N LEU A 31 29.36 -8.25 -16.24
CA LEU A 31 29.26 -7.56 -17.53
C LEU A 31 29.72 -8.46 -18.69
N ALA A 32 30.86 -9.15 -18.55
CA ALA A 32 31.34 -10.08 -19.56
C ALA A 32 30.35 -11.23 -19.82
N TRP A 33 29.68 -11.73 -18.77
CA TRP A 33 28.63 -12.72 -18.91
C TRP A 33 27.41 -12.17 -19.67
N VAL A 34 26.97 -10.95 -19.39
CA VAL A 34 25.89 -10.28 -20.14
C VAL A 34 26.28 -10.10 -21.61
N GLU A 35 27.49 -9.63 -21.90
CA GLU A 35 28.00 -9.45 -23.27
C GLU A 35 28.05 -10.77 -24.06
N SER A 36 28.26 -11.91 -23.38
CA SER A 36 28.21 -13.24 -24.00
C SER A 36 26.79 -13.76 -24.28
N GLY A 37 25.76 -12.97 -24.00
CA GLY A 37 24.34 -13.34 -24.17
C GLY A 37 23.65 -13.80 -22.89
N GLY A 38 24.25 -13.57 -21.72
CA GLY A 38 23.64 -13.83 -20.42
C GLY A 38 22.40 -12.96 -20.17
N VAL A 39 21.31 -13.56 -19.69
CA VAL A 39 20.07 -12.85 -19.34
C VAL A 39 19.98 -12.68 -17.83
N THR A 40 20.05 -11.43 -17.37
CA THR A 40 19.88 -11.10 -15.96
C THR A 40 18.42 -11.25 -15.56
N LEU A 41 18.17 -11.99 -14.48
CA LEU A 41 16.81 -12.20 -13.95
C LEU A 41 16.38 -10.99 -13.11
N PRO A 42 15.08 -10.70 -13.00
CA PRO A 42 14.59 -9.73 -12.02
C PRO A 42 14.84 -10.22 -10.59
N GLU A 43 14.89 -9.28 -9.63
CA GLU A 43 15.02 -9.58 -8.21
C GLU A 43 13.90 -10.51 -7.72
N PHE A 44 12.68 -10.15 -8.07
CA PHE A 44 11.45 -10.88 -7.74
C PHE A 44 10.79 -11.42 -9.00
N THR A 45 10.12 -12.55 -8.88
CA THR A 45 9.19 -13.02 -9.90
C THR A 45 7.93 -12.13 -9.91
N ASP A 46 7.15 -12.19 -10.99
CA ASP A 46 5.88 -11.46 -11.07
C ASP A 46 4.92 -11.86 -9.93
N GLU A 47 4.94 -13.13 -9.52
CA GLU A 47 4.14 -13.66 -8.40
C GLU A 47 4.61 -13.14 -7.04
N GLU A 48 5.93 -13.09 -6.82
CA GLU A 48 6.52 -12.52 -5.60
C GLU A 48 6.24 -11.02 -5.49
N LEU A 49 6.32 -10.29 -6.62
CA LEU A 49 6.02 -8.86 -6.67
C LEU A 49 4.52 -8.60 -6.43
N ALA A 50 3.64 -9.39 -7.06
CA ALA A 50 2.19 -9.29 -6.84
C ALA A 50 1.83 -9.55 -5.37
N SER A 51 2.48 -10.54 -4.74
CA SER A 51 2.28 -10.85 -3.32
C SER A 51 2.71 -9.70 -2.41
N GLN A 52 3.86 -9.08 -2.68
CA GLN A 52 4.35 -7.92 -1.94
C GLN A 52 3.42 -6.70 -2.08
N ASN A 53 2.97 -6.42 -3.31
CA ASN A 53 2.04 -5.34 -3.58
C ASN A 53 0.70 -5.56 -2.85
N LEU A 54 0.17 -6.78 -2.87
CA LEU A 54 -1.07 -7.11 -2.17
C LEU A 54 -0.96 -6.88 -0.65
N LEU A 55 0.17 -7.27 -0.05
CA LEU A 55 0.43 -7.02 1.37
C LEU A 55 0.50 -5.51 1.67
N LEU A 56 1.22 -4.76 0.84
CA LEU A 56 1.34 -3.31 0.98
C LEU A 56 -0.02 -2.62 0.87
N ASP A 57 -0.81 -2.96 -0.15
CA ASP A 57 -2.14 -2.38 -0.38
C ASP A 57 -3.09 -2.71 0.78
N THR A 58 -3.06 -3.95 1.27
CA THR A 58 -3.84 -4.38 2.45
C THR A 58 -3.48 -3.57 3.70
N MET A 59 -2.18 -3.31 3.92
CA MET A 59 -1.72 -2.48 5.04
C MET A 59 -2.18 -1.03 4.90
N ILE A 60 -2.09 -0.46 3.69
CA ILE A 60 -2.55 0.90 3.38
C ILE A 60 -4.05 1.03 3.65
N GLU A 61 -4.87 0.10 3.15
CA GLU A 61 -6.32 0.14 3.35
C GLU A 61 -6.71 -0.09 4.81
N THR A 62 -5.97 -0.92 5.55
CA THR A 62 -6.17 -1.11 6.98
C THR A 62 -5.90 0.18 7.76
N ALA A 63 -4.80 0.88 7.43
CA ALA A 63 -4.48 2.17 8.04
C ALA A 63 -5.50 3.25 7.65
N TRP A 64 -5.93 3.29 6.39
CA TRP A 64 -6.98 4.19 5.92
C TRP A 64 -8.28 3.96 6.69
N ARG A 65 -8.76 2.71 6.78
CA ARG A 65 -9.96 2.34 7.54
C ARG A 65 -9.88 2.81 9.00
N ALA A 66 -8.74 2.61 9.66
CA ALA A 66 -8.56 3.03 11.05
C ALA A 66 -8.66 4.55 11.21
N GLY A 67 -7.99 5.32 10.33
CA GLY A 67 -8.07 6.79 10.34
C GLY A 67 -9.47 7.30 10.00
N GLU A 68 -10.14 6.66 9.04
CA GLU A 68 -11.48 7.02 8.61
C GLU A 68 -12.51 6.81 9.73
N LEU A 69 -12.40 5.71 10.50
CA LEU A 69 -13.28 5.47 11.65
C LEU A 69 -13.13 6.51 12.75
N LEU A 70 -11.93 7.08 12.94
CA LEU A 70 -11.72 8.20 13.88
C LEU A 70 -12.44 9.46 13.41
N ILE A 71 -12.39 9.76 12.11
CA ILE A 71 -13.09 10.90 11.51
C ILE A 71 -14.61 10.73 11.68
N VAL A 72 -15.12 9.52 11.43
CA VAL A 72 -16.54 9.23 11.63
C VAL A 72 -16.96 9.37 13.08
N ALA A 73 -16.13 8.95 14.04
CA ALA A 73 -16.41 9.13 15.46
C ALA A 73 -16.51 10.63 15.81
N ARG A 74 -15.50 11.42 15.44
CA ARG A 74 -15.49 12.87 15.69
C ARG A 74 -16.69 13.58 15.05
N GLN A 75 -17.07 13.19 13.83
CA GLN A 75 -18.20 13.79 13.15
C GLN A 75 -19.54 13.45 13.80
N LEU A 76 -19.70 12.24 14.35
CA LEU A 76 -20.89 11.90 15.10
C LEU A 76 -20.99 12.77 16.36
N ASP A 77 -19.88 12.91 17.11
CA ASP A 77 -19.79 13.80 18.28
C ASP A 77 -20.14 15.25 17.90
N ALA A 78 -19.59 15.76 16.79
CA ALA A 78 -19.84 17.11 16.32
C ALA A 78 -21.32 17.37 15.96
N ILE A 79 -22.01 16.36 15.41
CA ILE A 79 -23.45 16.45 15.16
C ILE A 79 -24.24 16.46 16.47
N GLU A 80 -23.79 15.73 17.51
CA GLU A 80 -24.46 15.80 18.83
C GLU A 80 -24.26 17.17 19.50
N GLU A 81 -23.08 17.77 19.36
CA GLU A 81 -22.78 19.13 19.81
C GLU A 81 -23.67 20.17 19.09
N ASP A 82 -23.80 20.08 17.77
CA ASP A 82 -24.68 20.95 16.98
C ASP A 82 -26.16 20.79 17.35
N GLU A 83 -26.62 19.55 17.58
CA GLU A 83 -27.97 19.25 18.09
C GLU A 83 -28.21 19.83 19.51
N ALA A 84 -27.15 20.11 20.26
CA ALA A 84 -27.17 20.75 21.57
C ALA A 84 -26.95 22.28 21.50
N ASP A 85 -27.11 22.89 20.32
CA ASP A 85 -26.91 24.32 20.05
C ASP A 85 -25.45 24.80 20.17
N GLU A 86 -24.46 23.89 20.11
CA GLU A 86 -23.03 24.19 20.07
C GLU A 86 -22.42 23.75 18.73
N THR A 87 -22.55 24.56 17.67
CA THR A 87 -22.02 24.21 16.34
C THR A 87 -20.48 24.20 16.29
N PRO A 88 -19.84 23.03 16.10
CA PRO A 88 -18.38 22.95 16.04
C PRO A 88 -17.83 23.42 14.70
N PRO A 89 -16.63 24.04 14.65
CA PRO A 89 -16.05 24.57 13.41
C PRO A 89 -15.61 23.47 12.42
N ASP A 90 -15.46 22.23 12.89
CA ASP A 90 -15.07 21.06 12.12
C ASP A 90 -16.27 20.18 11.70
N LEU A 91 -17.51 20.63 11.94
CA LEU A 91 -18.72 19.94 11.50
C LEU A 91 -18.76 19.81 9.98
N LEU A 92 -18.74 18.57 9.50
CA LEU A 92 -18.88 18.25 8.08
C LEU A 92 -20.36 18.11 7.66
N LEU A 93 -20.60 18.11 6.34
CA LEU A 93 -21.92 17.89 5.76
C LEU A 93 -22.45 16.47 6.03
N GLY A 94 -23.77 16.32 5.87
CA GLY A 94 -24.48 15.05 6.03
C GLY A 94 -25.11 14.86 7.42
N THR A 95 -26.13 14.02 7.46
CA THR A 95 -26.92 13.72 8.66
C THR A 95 -26.29 12.62 9.50
N ARG A 96 -26.62 12.56 10.80
CA ARG A 96 -26.20 11.45 11.70
C ARG A 96 -26.50 10.07 11.08
N LYS A 97 -27.66 9.90 10.44
CA LYS A 97 -28.04 8.64 9.78
C LYS A 97 -27.12 8.26 8.61
N GLN A 98 -26.72 9.24 7.80
CA GLN A 98 -25.77 9.01 6.70
C GLN A 98 -24.38 8.63 7.24
N TRP A 99 -23.89 9.31 8.28
CA TRP A 99 -22.62 9.00 8.92
C TRP A 99 -22.61 7.63 9.62
N LEU A 100 -23.71 7.22 10.26
CA LEU A 100 -23.84 5.87 10.82
C LEU A 100 -23.83 4.77 9.75
N LYS A 101 -24.50 5.01 8.61
CA LYS A 101 -24.43 4.09 7.46
C LYS A 101 -23.00 4.00 6.94
N TYR A 102 -22.34 5.14 6.76
CA TYR A 102 -20.96 5.22 6.30
C TYR A 102 -20.00 4.49 7.24
N ARG A 103 -20.13 4.68 8.55
CA ARG A 103 -19.38 3.93 9.58
C ARG A 103 -19.46 2.42 9.36
N GLY A 104 -20.67 1.90 9.11
CA GLY A 104 -20.87 0.48 8.85
C GLY A 104 -20.15 0.00 7.59
N GLN A 105 -20.15 0.80 6.52
CA GLN A 105 -19.43 0.50 5.30
C GLN A 105 -17.91 0.48 5.52
N VAL A 106 -17.35 1.51 6.19
CA VAL A 106 -15.92 1.59 6.51
C VAL A 106 -15.49 0.48 7.47
N SER A 107 -16.30 0.17 8.49
CA SER A 107 -16.02 -0.95 9.41
C SER A 107 -15.97 -2.30 8.69
N ASN A 108 -16.73 -2.47 7.62
CA ASN A 108 -16.75 -3.69 6.82
C ASN A 108 -15.79 -3.68 5.63
N TRP A 109 -15.00 -2.62 5.44
CA TRP A 109 -13.95 -2.55 4.42
C TRP A 109 -12.72 -3.38 4.85
N ASN A 110 -12.73 -4.67 4.52
CA ASN A 110 -11.69 -5.65 4.85
C ASN A 110 -11.68 -6.75 3.77
N GLU A 111 -10.89 -7.82 3.95
CA GLU A 111 -10.74 -8.94 2.99
C GLU A 111 -12.05 -9.61 2.54
N ALA A 112 -13.14 -9.47 3.30
CA ALA A 112 -14.45 -9.98 2.91
C ALA A 112 -15.23 -9.04 1.96
N ALA A 113 -14.76 -7.81 1.76
CA ALA A 113 -15.36 -6.85 0.85
C ALA A 113 -14.88 -7.09 -0.60
N GLU A 114 -15.80 -7.01 -1.55
CA GLU A 114 -15.59 -7.41 -2.95
C GLU A 114 -14.42 -6.71 -3.64
N LEU A 115 -14.17 -5.44 -3.33
CA LEU A 115 -13.12 -4.63 -3.94
C LEU A 115 -11.94 -4.36 -3.01
N PHE A 116 -11.84 -5.02 -1.86
CA PHE A 116 -10.68 -4.82 -0.99
C PHE A 116 -9.44 -5.54 -1.57
N PRO A 117 -8.23 -4.96 -1.56
CA PRO A 117 -7.83 -3.65 -1.03
C PRO A 117 -7.78 -2.51 -2.07
N GLU A 118 -8.55 -2.58 -3.16
CA GLU A 118 -8.53 -1.55 -4.19
C GLU A 118 -9.09 -0.23 -3.67
N SER A 119 -8.24 0.80 -3.63
CA SER A 119 -8.63 2.13 -3.15
C SER A 119 -9.83 2.74 -3.88
N GLY A 120 -10.09 2.35 -5.13
CA GLY A 120 -11.26 2.76 -5.90
C GLY A 120 -12.60 2.20 -5.39
N GLY A 121 -12.57 1.13 -4.61
CA GLY A 121 -13.75 0.54 -3.97
C GLY A 121 -14.09 1.12 -2.59
N ARG A 122 -13.29 2.09 -2.11
CA ARG A 122 -13.50 2.69 -0.79
C ARG A 122 -14.90 3.28 -0.64
N PRO A 123 -15.56 3.08 0.52
CA PRO A 123 -16.76 3.81 0.86
C PRO A 123 -16.56 5.33 0.76
N VAL A 124 -17.58 6.04 0.25
CA VAL A 124 -17.56 7.50 0.10
C VAL A 124 -18.29 8.18 1.25
N ARG A 125 -17.69 9.24 1.81
CA ARG A 125 -18.29 10.07 2.87
C ARG A 125 -19.62 10.70 2.40
N PRO A 126 -20.54 10.99 3.33
CA PRO A 126 -21.70 11.83 3.04
C PRO A 126 -21.30 13.21 2.52
N VAL A 127 -22.14 13.78 1.65
CA VAL A 127 -22.07 15.17 1.16
C VAL A 127 -23.37 15.91 1.46
#